data_AF-A0A3M1SUG5-F1
#
_entry.id   AF-A0A3M1SUG5-F1
#
_cell.length_a   1.000
_cell.length_b   1.000
_cell.length_c   1.000
_cell.angle_alpha   90.00
_cell.angle_beta   90.00
_cell.angle_gamma   90.00
#
_symmetry.space_group_name_H-M   'P 1'
#
loop_
_entity.id
_entity.type
_entity.pdbx_description
1 polymer ?
#
loop_
_entity_poly.entity_id
_entity_poly.type
_entity_poly.pdbx_seq_one_letter_code
_entity_poly.pdbx_strand_id
1 'polypeptide(L)'
;AKIEPILTSLLASVALLPFGTAEAEQAAQIRSLLKTTGKPIEAYDVLIAATALQYNFVMVTANVREFDRIPGLPVENWRQNP
;
A
#
# COMPACT_ATOMS: atom_id res chain seq x y z
N ALA A 1 10.99 -23.98 7.23
CA ALA A 1 9.76 -24.01 8.10
C ALA A 1 8.51 -24.24 7.24
N LYS A 2 7.36 -24.72 7.75
CA LYS A 2 6.17 -25.06 6.92
C LYS A 2 5.64 -23.94 6.00
N ILE A 3 5.90 -22.68 6.29
CA ILE A 3 5.42 -21.51 5.51
C ILE A 3 6.37 -21.15 4.35
N GLU A 4 7.64 -21.51 4.44
CA GLU A 4 8.68 -21.10 3.49
C GLU A 4 8.37 -21.48 2.04
N PRO A 5 7.91 -22.71 1.71
CA PRO A 5 7.57 -23.06 0.33
C PRO A 5 6.39 -22.24 -0.22
N ILE A 6 5.41 -21.93 0.64
CA ILE A 6 4.23 -21.14 0.27
C ILE A 6 4.66 -19.70 -0.05
N LEU A 7 5.51 -19.12 0.80
CA LEU A 7 6.04 -17.77 0.59
C LEU A 7 6.86 -17.70 -0.69
N THR A 8 7.75 -18.67 -0.95
CA THR A 8 8.53 -18.72 -2.19
C THR A 8 7.64 -18.81 -3.42
N SER A 9 6.62 -19.67 -3.40
CA SER A 9 5.68 -19.79 -4.53
C SER A 9 4.89 -18.51 -4.77
N LEU A 10 4.45 -17.83 -3.70
CA LEU A 10 3.72 -16.57 -3.82
C LEU A 10 4.62 -15.47 -4.40
N LEU A 11 5.81 -15.29 -3.86
CA LEU A 11 6.75 -14.26 -4.30
C LEU A 11 7.22 -14.48 -5.75
N ALA A 12 7.24 -15.73 -6.23
CA ALA A 12 7.54 -16.04 -7.63
C ALA A 12 6.39 -15.70 -8.60
N SER A 13 5.16 -15.55 -8.10
CA SER A 13 3.96 -15.28 -8.92
C SER A 13 3.60 -13.80 -9.06
N VAL A 14 4.30 -12.92 -8.35
CA VAL A 14 4.04 -11.47 -8.33
C VAL A 14 5.29 -10.67 -8.68
N ALA A 15 5.10 -9.47 -9.21
CA ALA A 15 6.20 -8.53 -9.37
C ALA A 15 6.57 -7.92 -8.01
N LEU A 16 7.86 -7.96 -7.65
CA LEU A 16 8.37 -7.28 -6.47
C LEU A 16 8.87 -5.90 -6.86
N LEU A 17 8.28 -4.87 -6.26
CA LEU A 17 8.71 -3.50 -6.45
C LEU A 17 9.77 -3.13 -5.40
N PRO A 18 10.85 -2.44 -5.79
CA PRO A 18 11.79 -1.90 -4.82
C PRO A 18 11.12 -0.76 -4.03
N PHE A 19 11.56 -0.59 -2.78
CA PHE A 19 11.25 0.59 -1.99
C PHE A 19 12.53 1.40 -1.79
N GLY A 20 12.63 2.53 -2.47
CA GLY A 20 13.77 3.43 -2.45
C GLY A 20 13.40 4.85 -2.02
N THR A 21 14.17 5.82 -2.48
CA THR A 21 14.01 7.23 -2.08
C THR A 21 12.70 7.82 -2.57
N ALA A 22 12.27 7.52 -3.80
CA ALA A 22 11.04 8.08 -4.36
C ALA A 22 9.80 7.63 -3.56
N GLU A 23 9.70 6.33 -3.26
CA GLU A 23 8.62 5.79 -2.44
C GLU A 23 8.68 6.33 -1.00
N ALA A 24 9.87 6.52 -0.44
CA ALA A 24 10.07 7.11 0.88
C ALA A 24 9.62 8.58 0.95
N GLU A 25 9.92 9.39 -0.07
CA GLU A 25 9.48 10.78 -0.18
C GLU A 25 7.96 10.85 -0.31
N GLN A 26 7.37 10.00 -1.16
CA GLN A 26 5.91 9.89 -1.30
C GLN A 26 5.25 9.49 0.04
N ALA A 27 5.87 8.58 0.80
CA ALA A 27 5.40 8.17 2.12
C ALA A 27 5.47 9.30 3.15
N ALA A 28 6.55 10.08 3.15
CA ALA A 28 6.69 11.24 4.03
C ALA A 28 5.60 12.29 3.77
N GLN A 29 5.30 12.56 2.49
CA GLN A 29 4.23 13.46 2.09
C GLN A 29 2.85 12.98 2.57
N ILE A 30 2.50 11.71 2.32
CA ILE A 30 1.24 11.09 2.76
C ILE A 30 1.13 11.17 4.29
N ARG A 31 2.18 10.77 5.01
CA ARG A 31 2.17 10.76 6.48
C ARG A 31 2.00 12.15 7.07
N SER A 32 2.66 13.15 6.48
CA SER A 32 2.52 14.55 6.88
C SER A 32 1.08 15.04 6.67
N LEU A 33 0.52 14.80 5.48
CA LEU A 33 -0.86 15.16 5.15
C LEU A 33 -1.89 14.52 6.09
N LEU A 34 -1.79 13.20 6.30
CA LEU A 34 -2.74 12.48 7.17
C LEU A 34 -2.62 12.90 8.63
N LYS A 35 -1.40 13.19 9.11
CA LYS A 35 -1.18 13.68 10.47
C LYS A 35 -1.76 15.08 10.66
N THR A 36 -1.53 15.99 9.72
CA THR A 36 -2.02 17.38 9.79
C THR A 36 -3.55 17.46 9.68
N THR A 37 -4.18 16.52 8.97
CA THR A 37 -5.64 16.42 8.83
C THR A 37 -6.32 15.57 9.91
N GLY A 38 -5.57 15.06 10.89
CA GLY A 38 -6.11 14.28 12.01
C GLY A 38 -6.62 12.89 11.62
N LYS A 39 -6.13 12.33 10.50
CA LYS A 39 -6.56 11.04 9.95
C LYS A 39 -5.39 10.07 9.74
N PRO A 40 -4.52 9.83 10.74
CA PRO A 40 -3.39 8.91 10.57
C PRO A 40 -3.88 7.49 10.22
N ILE A 41 -3.05 6.78 9.48
CA ILE A 41 -3.17 5.34 9.20
C ILE A 41 -1.92 4.62 9.71
N GLU A 42 -1.93 3.29 9.69
CA GLU A 42 -0.78 2.50 10.14
C GLU A 42 0.51 2.80 9.35
N ALA A 43 1.66 2.68 10.03
CA ALA A 43 2.94 3.10 9.45
C ALA A 43 3.33 2.30 8.20
N TYR A 44 3.05 0.99 8.16
CA TYR A 44 3.31 0.17 6.99
C TYR A 44 2.31 0.45 5.86
N ASP A 45 1.05 0.73 6.17
CA ASP A 45 0.03 1.10 5.17
C ASP A 45 0.43 2.38 4.43
N VAL A 46 1.06 3.35 5.11
CA VAL A 46 1.67 4.52 4.44
C VAL A 46 2.71 4.10 3.42
N LEU A 47 3.61 3.16 3.74
CA LEU A 47 4.68 2.73 2.82
C LEU A 47 4.09 2.01 1.60
N ILE A 48 3.11 1.12 1.83
CA ILE A 48 2.44 0.36 0.76
C ILE A 48 1.66 1.33 -0.15
N ALA A 49 0.91 2.27 0.43
CA ALA A 49 0.18 3.28 -0.34
C ALA A 49 1.09 4.22 -1.12
N ALA A 50 2.20 4.65 -0.52
CA ALA A 50 3.20 5.48 -1.19
C ALA A 50 3.79 4.77 -2.39
N THR A 51 4.09 3.47 -2.25
CA THR A 51 4.56 2.65 -3.36
C THR A 51 3.50 2.61 -4.46
N ALA A 52 2.24 2.27 -4.14
CA ALA A 52 1.18 2.24 -5.14
C ALA A 52 1.01 3.58 -5.89
N LEU A 53 1.02 4.71 -5.18
CA LEU A 53 0.96 6.04 -5.79
C LEU A 53 2.19 6.35 -6.66
N GLN A 54 3.38 6.03 -6.19
CA GLN A 54 4.63 6.29 -6.92
C GLN A 54 4.68 5.58 -8.27
N TYR A 55 4.06 4.41 -8.39
CA TYR A 55 3.95 3.63 -9.62
C TYR A 55 2.63 3.82 -10.38
N ASN A 56 1.74 4.72 -9.92
CA ASN A 56 0.39 4.93 -10.47
C ASN A 56 -0.47 3.64 -10.53
N PHE A 57 -0.40 2.82 -9.49
CA PHE A 57 -1.13 1.56 -9.38
C PHE A 57 -2.38 1.67 -8.52
N VAL A 58 -3.28 0.69 -8.68
CA VAL A 58 -4.46 0.48 -7.85
C VAL A 58 -4.07 -0.29 -6.59
N MET A 59 -4.45 0.23 -5.42
CA MET A 59 -4.32 -0.46 -4.15
C MET A 59 -5.46 -1.46 -3.97
N VAL A 60 -5.12 -2.75 -4.02
CA VAL A 60 -6.08 -3.82 -3.72
C VAL A 60 -6.03 -4.14 -2.23
N THR A 61 -7.12 -3.90 -1.49
CA THR A 61 -7.15 -4.13 -0.04
C THR A 61 -8.55 -4.43 0.49
N ALA A 62 -8.63 -5.21 1.56
CA ALA A 62 -9.85 -5.35 2.36
C ALA A 62 -10.00 -4.21 3.38
N ASN A 63 -8.95 -3.42 3.66
CA ASN A 63 -8.97 -2.28 4.59
C ASN A 63 -9.26 -0.94 3.87
N VAL A 64 -10.29 -0.93 3.03
CA VAL A 64 -10.63 0.21 2.17
C VAL A 64 -10.73 1.53 2.95
N ARG A 65 -11.32 1.49 4.15
CA ARG A 65 -11.54 2.68 5.01
C ARG A 65 -10.26 3.45 5.37
N GLU A 66 -9.12 2.77 5.48
CA GLU A 66 -7.85 3.45 5.75
C GLU A 66 -7.25 4.04 4.49
N PHE A 67 -7.18 3.26 3.41
CA PHE A 67 -6.56 3.69 2.15
C PHE A 67 -7.35 4.78 1.43
N ASP A 68 -8.68 4.84 1.57
CA ASP A 68 -9.54 5.92 1.04
C ASP A 68 -9.21 7.30 1.62
N ARG A 69 -8.47 7.37 2.73
CA ARG A 69 -8.04 8.65 3.33
C ARG A 69 -6.93 9.31 2.53
N ILE A 70 -6.29 8.59 1.62
CA ILE A 70 -5.13 9.05 0.85
C ILE A 70 -5.62 9.63 -0.48
N PRO A 71 -5.51 10.95 -0.69
CA PRO A 71 -6.01 11.56 -1.92
C PRO A 71 -5.25 11.06 -3.14
N GLY A 72 -6.00 10.74 -4.21
CA GLY A 72 -5.44 10.31 -5.48
C GLY A 72 -5.02 8.84 -5.55
N LEU A 73 -5.15 8.06 -4.47
CA LEU A 73 -4.89 6.62 -4.50
C LEU A 73 -6.16 5.88 -4.98
N PRO A 74 -6.15 5.21 -6.14
CA PRO A 74 -7.24 4.33 -6.52
C PRO A 74 -7.23 3.07 -5.66
N VAL A 75 -8.40 2.68 -5.15
CA VAL A 75 -8.55 1.54 -4.23
C VAL A 75 -9.61 0.58 -4.75
N GLU A 76 -9.31 -0.73 -4.71
CA GLU A 76 -10.24 -1.81 -5.02
C GLU A 76 -10.33 -2.83 -3.88
N ASN A 77 -11.51 -3.41 -3.68
CA ASN A 77 -11.71 -4.50 -2.74
C ASN A 77 -12.17 -5.78 -3.45
N TRP A 78 -11.23 -6.68 -3.70
CA TRP A 78 -11.51 -7.95 -4.36
C TRP A 78 -12.25 -8.98 -3.50
N ARG A 79 -12.50 -8.70 -2.20
CA ARG A 79 -13.39 -9.54 -1.39
C ARG A 79 -14.87 -9.20 -1.58
N GLN A 80 -15.16 -8.06 -2.19
CA GLN A 80 -16.52 -7.57 -2.42
C GLN A 80 -17.01 -7.85 -3.85
N ASN A 81 -16.17 -8.46 -4.68
CA ASN A 81 -16.55 -8.95 -6.01
C ASN A 81 -16.67 -10.50 -5.94
N PRO A 82 -17.80 -11.10 -6.34
CA PRO A 82 -17.97 -12.55 -6.44
C PRO A 82 -17.13 -13.17 -7.57
#